data_AF-A0A846MLQ3-F1
#
_entry.id   AF-A0A846MLQ3-F1
#
_cell.length_a   1.000
_cell.length_b   1.000
_cell.length_c   1.000
_cell.angle_alpha   90.00
_cell.angle_beta   90.00
_cell.angle_gamma   90.00
#
_symmetry.space_group_name_H-M   'P 1'
#
loop_
_entity.id
_entity.type
_entity.pdbx_description
1 polymer ?
#
loop_
_entity_poly.entity_id
_entity_poly.type
_entity_poly.pdbx_seq_one_letter_code
_entity_poly.pdbx_strand_id
1 'polypeptide(L)' 'MQEIIRFLVEHPEVIEKLQNGTVSLIGLSELEVKAIVEVFGESIKPLEYWV' A
#
# COMPACT_ATOMS: atom_id res chain seq x y z
N MET A 1 11.88 -7.14 -2.12
CA MET A 1 10.43 -7.12 -1.82
C MET A 1 10.11 -6.52 -0.45
N GLN A 2 10.74 -6.92 0.66
CA GLN A 2 10.39 -6.36 1.98
C GLN A 2 10.76 -4.88 2.18
N GLU A 3 11.81 -4.38 1.52
CA GLU A 3 12.21 -2.97 1.64
C GLU A 3 11.15 -2.00 1.10
N ILE A 4 10.45 -2.35 0.02
CA ILE A 4 9.42 -1.46 -0.55
C ILE A 4 8.19 -1.40 0.35
N ILE A 5 7.81 -2.55 0.94
CA ILE A 5 6.71 -2.61 1.90
C ILE A 5 7.07 -1.80 3.16
N ARG A 6 8.30 -1.96 3.66
CA ARG A 6 8.76 -1.19 4.82
C ARG A 6 8.79 0.31 4.54
N PHE A 7 9.31 0.71 3.37
CA PHE A 7 9.29 2.09 2.92
C PHE A 7 7.87 2.67 2.84
N LEU A 8 6.91 1.91 2.29
CA LEU A 8 5.50 2.33 2.20
C LEU A 8 4.80 2.41 3.57
N VAL A 9 5.21 1.58 4.53
CA VAL A 9 4.74 1.63 5.92
C VAL A 9 5.34 2.83 6.67
N GLU A 10 6.62 3.15 6.43
CA GLU A 10 7.31 4.29 7.02
C GLU A 10 6.86 5.63 6.40
N HIS A 11 6.37 5.61 5.16
CA HIS A 11 5.94 6.78 4.39
C HIS A 11 4.48 6.65 3.90
N PRO A 12 3.48 6.74 4.78
CA PRO A 12 2.07 6.68 4.38
C PRO A 12 1.68 7.81 3.41
N GLU A 13 2.39 8.95 3.41
CA GLU A 13 2.18 10.04 2.47
C GLU A 13 2.44 9.62 1.00
N VAL A 14 3.25 8.59 0.78
CA VAL A 14 3.51 8.05 -0.56
C VAL A 14 2.30 7.26 -1.04
N ILE A 15 1.60 6.53 -0.16
CA ILE A 15 0.36 5.84 -0.48
C ILE A 15 -0.74 6.83 -0.87
N GLU A 16 -0.90 7.94 -0.12
CA GLU A 16 -1.85 8.99 -0.47
C GLU A 16 -1.54 9.61 -1.84
N LYS A 17 -0.26 9.88 -2.12
CA LYS A 17 0.17 10.40 -3.43
C LYS A 17 -0.03 9.37 -4.55
N LEU A 18 0.10 8.08 -4.25
CA LEU A 18 -0.13 6.98 -5.18
C LEU A 18 -1.61 6.87 -5.52
N GLN A 19 -2.50 7.00 -4.52
CA GLN A 19 -3.95 7.09 -4.69
C GLN A 19 -4.38 8.32 -5.49
N ASN A 20 -3.72 9.45 -5.27
CA ASN A 20 -3.94 10.68 -6.03
C ASN A 20 -3.31 10.66 -7.44
N GLY A 21 -2.64 9.57 -7.84
CA GLY A 21 -1.99 9.45 -9.15
C GLY A 21 -0.79 10.40 -9.34
N THR A 22 -0.26 10.96 -8.25
CA THR A 22 0.87 11.91 -8.29
C THR A 22 2.23 11.21 -8.32
N VAL A 23 2.28 9.95 -7.89
CA VAL A 23 3.48 9.09 -7.94
C VAL A 23 3.13 7.73 -8.53
N SER A 24 4.14 7.01 -9.02
CA SER A 24 4.02 5.61 -9.47
C SER A 24 5.16 4.79 -8.91
N LEU A 25 4.87 3.55 -8.53
CA LEU A 25 5.86 2.60 -8.05
C LEU A 25 6.55 1.94 -9.26
N ILE A 26 7.84 2.20 -9.40
CA ILE A 26 8.65 1.63 -10.49
C ILE A 26 9.07 0.21 -10.10
N GLY A 27 8.92 -0.75 -11.02
CA GLY A 27 9.30 -2.14 -10.80
C GLY A 27 8.19 -3.04 -10.24
N LEU A 28 6.95 -2.54 -10.19
CA LEU A 28 5.76 -3.31 -9.87
C LEU A 28 4.80 -3.28 -11.07
N SER A 29 4.08 -4.38 -11.28
CA SER A 29 3.02 -4.45 -12.29
C SER A 29 1.78 -3.68 -11.82
N GLU A 30 0.94 -3.22 -12.75
CA GLU A 30 -0.30 -2.50 -12.42
C GLU A 30 -1.20 -3.26 -11.41
N LEU A 31 -1.22 -4.59 -11.50
CA LEU A 31 -1.94 -5.45 -10.55
C LEU A 31 -1.36 -5.40 -9.12
N GLU A 32 -0.04 -5.35 -8.99
CA GLU A 32 0.63 -5.28 -7.69
C GLU A 32 0.44 -3.89 -7.06
N VAL A 33 0.53 -2.84 -7.87
CA VAL A 33 0.23 -1.47 -7.43
C VAL A 33 -1.20 -1.37 -6.93
N LYS A 34 -2.15 -1.96 -7.65
CA LYS A 34 -3.56 -1.98 -7.24
C LYS A 34 -3.77 -2.73 -5.93
N ALA A 35 -3.16 -3.91 -5.78
CA ALA A 35 -3.24 -4.69 -4.54
C ALA A 35 -2.68 -3.91 -3.33
N ILE A 36 -1.57 -3.20 -3.50
CA ILE A 36 -0.99 -2.34 -2.45
C ILE A 36 -1.96 -1.21 -2.10
N VAL A 37 -2.48 -0.48 -3.09
CA VAL A 37 -3.43 0.62 -2.84
C VAL A 37 -4.70 0.12 -2.13
N GLU A 38 -5.17 -1.08 -2.46
CA GLU A 38 -6.34 -1.72 -1.84
C GLU A 38 -6.06 -2.09 -0.37
N VAL A 39 -4.92 -2.76 -0.11
CA VAL A 39 -4.51 -3.18 1.25
C VAL A 39 -4.26 -2.00 2.19
N PHE A 40 -3.71 -0.91 1.68
CA PHE A 40 -3.45 0.29 2.49
C PHE A 40 -4.64 1.27 2.52
N GLY A 41 -5.60 1.14 1.59
CA GLY A 41 -6.80 1.98 1.51
C GLY A 41 -7.92 1.51 2.43
N GLU A 42 -8.03 0.21 2.68
CA GLU A 42 -8.84 -0.28 3.79
C GLU A 42 -8.05 -0.07 5.08
N SER A 43 -8.48 0.86 5.94
CA SER A 43 -8.03 0.96 7.33
C SER A 43 -7.91 -0.45 7.87
N ILE A 44 -6.69 -0.88 8.17
CA ILE A 44 -6.35 -2.22 8.68
C ILE A 44 -7.31 -2.49 9.84
N LYS A 45 -8.43 -3.14 9.56
CA LYS A 45 -9.29 -3.67 10.60
C LYS A 45 -8.44 -4.77 11.21
N PRO A 46 -8.18 -4.74 12.53
CA PRO A 46 -7.57 -5.89 13.17
C PRO A 46 -8.35 -7.10 12.71
N LEU A 47 -7.68 -8.07 12.10
CA LEU A 47 -8.29 -9.34 11.79
C LEU A 47 -8.73 -9.91 13.15
N GLU A 48 -10.01 -9.76 13.47
CA GLU A 48 -10.65 -10.40 14.63
C GLU A 48 -10.69 -11.90 14.35
N TYR A 49 -9.53 -12.56 14.45
CA TYR A 49 -9.46 -14.00 14.57
C TYR A 49 -9.81 -14.36 16.02
N TRP A 50 -11.03 -14.91 16.15
CA TRP A 50 -11.65 -15.51 17.33
C TRP A 50 -12.15 -14.59 18.46
N VAL A 51 -13.48 -14.49 18.52
CA VAL A 51 -14.26 -14.50 19.77
C VAL A 51 -15.23 -15.69 19.70
#